data_AF-S7V2D6-F1
#
_entry.id   AF-S7V2D6-F1
#
_cell.length_a   1.000
_cell.length_b   1.000
_cell.length_c   1.000
_cell.angle_alpha   90.00
_cell.angle_beta   90.00
_cell.angle_gamma   90.00
#
_symmetry.space_group_name_H-M   'P 1'
#
loop_
_entity.id
_entity.type
_entity.pdbx_description
1 polymer ?
#
loop_
_entity_poly.entity_id
_entity_poly.type
_entity_poly.pdbx_seq_one_letter_code
_entity_poly.pdbx_strand_id
1 'polypeptide(L)'
;MKNFKELPKIIQGGMGIAVSDWRLARAVSKLGQMGVVSGTAIDTVVARRLQLGDTGGNIRRALSHFPWPDMARRFLDAFYVAGGKSPGKPFKLLPRTTVRMERFVMETMIVANFVEVFLAKEDHDGVVGINYLEKVQLPTLPSLFGAILAGVDVVLMGAGIPLSIPGILDRLSAWQSATLKLHVENNPEHIQFSHAFDPETFREGAIFPLKRPRFLAIVSSDIIAKTMIRKATGTVDGFVVENHTAGGHNAPPRRTPKPKGDTASAYGPKDAPNIDRIKALEKPFWLAGGYASPGKLKSALDSGANGVQIGTVFAYCEESGIMPDIRKAVIDRLLTEGVDILTDFQASPTGYPFKLLDLKGYPATIDAVKCRNRVCDLGYLQQLVFNGEDGIQYRCPGEPVNAFISKGGTEVDTVGKMCLCNGLMATVGLGQVRGSDRELPIITAGEDFSAVMTIAGCLGREYSAKDVIDYMFSRLVPVRPPISRQSETQFDFNPSEAFACDAPLLRAQV
;
A
#
# COMPACT_ATOMS: atom_id res chain seq x y z
N MET A 1 2.26 24.26 -18.75
CA MET A 1 1.99 22.81 -18.60
C MET A 1 3.31 22.07 -18.75
N LYS A 2 3.73 21.26 -17.76
CA LYS A 2 4.87 20.35 -17.94
C LYS A 2 4.55 19.42 -19.11
N ASN A 3 5.28 19.55 -20.22
CA ASN A 3 5.10 18.71 -21.40
C ASN A 3 5.50 17.26 -21.04
N PHE A 4 4.52 16.38 -20.89
CA PHE A 4 4.75 14.94 -20.96
C PHE A 4 5.05 14.60 -22.41
N LYS A 5 6.31 14.80 -22.86
CA LYS A 5 6.70 14.30 -24.18
C LYS A 5 6.64 12.76 -24.22
N GLU A 6 6.81 12.10 -23.08
CA GLU A 6 6.62 10.65 -22.93
C GLU A 6 5.99 10.29 -21.57
N LEU A 7 5.09 9.30 -21.55
CA LEU A 7 4.53 8.73 -20.33
C LEU A 7 5.56 7.78 -19.66
N PRO A 8 5.57 7.66 -18.31
CA PRO A 8 6.50 6.78 -17.61
C PRO A 8 6.24 5.33 -18.00
N LYS A 9 7.32 4.56 -18.23
CA LYS A 9 7.22 3.12 -18.52
C LYS A 9 7.11 2.30 -17.23
N ILE A 10 7.55 2.86 -16.11
CA ILE A 10 7.48 2.24 -14.79
C ILE A 10 6.75 3.18 -13.85
N ILE A 11 5.74 2.64 -13.17
CA ILE A 11 5.11 3.26 -12.00
C ILE A 11 5.53 2.42 -10.80
N GLN A 12 6.23 3.00 -9.83
CA GLN A 12 6.38 2.37 -8.52
C GLN A 12 5.01 2.45 -7.82
N GLY A 13 4.44 1.32 -7.38
CA GLY A 13 3.07 1.29 -6.85
C GLY A 13 2.98 1.85 -5.43
N GLY A 14 1.85 2.46 -5.05
CA GLY A 14 1.63 2.91 -3.67
C GLY A 14 1.42 1.73 -2.72
N MET A 15 2.36 1.51 -1.80
CA MET A 15 2.45 0.30 -0.98
C MET A 15 2.22 0.58 0.50
N GLY A 16 1.35 -0.24 1.13
CA GLY A 16 1.18 -0.30 2.59
C GLY A 16 0.96 1.06 3.27
N ILE A 17 1.29 1.14 4.56
CA ILE A 17 1.43 2.42 5.25
C ILE A 17 2.90 2.81 5.17
N ALA A 18 3.23 3.92 4.51
CA ALA A 18 4.58 4.48 4.39
C ALA A 18 5.68 3.53 3.86
N VAL A 19 5.35 2.35 3.30
CA VAL A 19 6.34 1.50 2.61
C VAL A 19 6.88 2.25 1.40
N SER A 20 5.98 2.89 0.63
CA SER A 20 6.33 3.90 -0.35
C SER A 20 6.10 5.31 0.21
N ASP A 21 6.96 5.74 1.12
CA ASP A 21 6.99 7.12 1.58
C ASP A 21 7.67 8.06 0.56
N TRP A 22 7.78 9.35 0.91
CA TRP A 22 8.39 10.36 0.06
C TRP A 22 9.81 10.03 -0.42
N ARG A 23 10.61 9.22 0.31
CA ARG A 23 12.00 8.90 -0.08
C ARG A 23 12.02 8.01 -1.30
N LEU A 24 11.27 6.91 -1.26
CA LEU A 24 11.14 5.98 -2.38
C LEU A 24 10.49 6.65 -3.59
N ALA A 25 9.40 7.40 -3.37
CA ALA A 25 8.73 8.13 -4.43
C ALA A 25 9.69 9.13 -5.11
N ARG A 26 10.42 9.93 -4.33
CA ARG A 26 11.41 10.89 -4.85
C ARG A 26 12.52 10.20 -5.64
N ALA A 27 13.06 9.08 -5.13
CA ALA A 27 14.13 8.34 -5.79
C ALA A 27 13.69 7.85 -7.18
N VAL A 28 12.50 7.27 -7.29
CA VAL A 28 11.92 6.81 -8.57
C VAL A 28 11.64 7.99 -9.51
N SER A 29 11.07 9.08 -8.99
CA SER A 29 10.74 10.27 -9.77
C SER A 29 11.97 10.97 -10.34
N LYS A 30 13.07 11.03 -9.59
CA LYS A 30 14.37 11.57 -10.07
C LYS A 30 14.96 10.77 -11.23
N LEU A 31 14.60 9.50 -11.34
CA LEU A 31 15.05 8.59 -12.40
C LEU A 31 14.14 8.59 -13.64
N GLY A 32 13.22 9.57 -13.73
CA GLY A 32 12.35 9.77 -14.90
C GLY A 32 11.17 8.80 -14.97
N GLN A 33 10.94 7.99 -13.93
CA GLN A 33 9.77 7.13 -13.79
C GLN A 33 8.76 7.78 -12.84
N MET A 34 7.58 7.18 -12.63
CA MET A 34 6.61 7.72 -11.67
C MET A 34 6.83 7.09 -10.29
N GLY A 35 7.27 7.90 -9.34
CA GLY A 35 7.24 7.56 -7.92
C GLY A 35 5.86 7.84 -7.33
N VAL A 36 5.38 6.95 -6.46
CA VAL A 36 4.03 7.05 -5.86
C VAL A 36 4.12 6.96 -4.33
N VAL A 37 3.67 8.02 -3.67
CA VAL A 37 3.50 8.04 -2.21
C VAL A 37 2.27 7.19 -1.83
N SER A 38 2.35 6.41 -0.75
CA SER A 38 1.16 5.79 -0.18
C SER A 38 0.38 6.78 0.67
N GLY A 39 -0.83 7.12 0.23
CA GLY A 39 -1.79 8.00 0.90
C GLY A 39 -2.46 7.43 2.15
N THR A 40 -2.13 6.19 2.54
CA THR A 40 -2.79 5.51 3.66
C THR A 40 -2.24 5.98 5.00
N ALA A 41 -3.10 6.56 5.84
CA ALA A 41 -2.79 6.97 7.22
C ALA A 41 -1.59 7.93 7.35
N ILE A 42 -1.34 8.76 6.33
CA ILE A 42 -0.22 9.71 6.30
C ILE A 42 -0.23 10.65 7.51
N ASP A 43 -1.39 11.09 7.95
CA ASP A 43 -1.59 11.90 9.16
C ASP A 43 -0.95 11.26 10.40
N THR A 44 -1.23 9.97 10.66
CA THR A 44 -0.57 9.25 11.76
C THR A 44 0.92 9.04 11.50
N VAL A 45 1.33 8.77 10.25
CA VAL A 45 2.76 8.59 9.90
C VAL A 45 3.56 9.84 10.23
N VAL A 46 3.13 11.00 9.75
CA VAL A 46 3.81 12.28 9.96
C VAL A 46 3.76 12.68 11.43
N ALA A 47 2.61 12.51 12.11
CA ALA A 47 2.50 12.78 13.54
C ALA A 47 3.43 11.90 14.38
N ARG A 48 3.57 10.60 14.07
CA ARG A 48 4.49 9.71 14.78
C ARG A 48 5.96 10.04 14.48
N ARG A 49 6.30 10.42 13.25
CA ARG A 49 7.66 10.87 12.88
C ARG A 49 8.07 12.16 13.61
N LEU A 50 7.14 13.12 13.78
CA LEU A 50 7.35 14.32 14.61
C LEU A 50 7.58 13.97 16.08
N GLN A 51 6.87 12.97 16.62
CA GLN A 51 7.07 12.49 17.98
C GLN A 51 8.39 11.72 18.14
N LEU A 52 8.98 11.20 17.07
CA LEU A 52 10.35 10.67 17.05
C LEU A 52 11.40 11.77 16.88
N GLY A 53 10.98 13.03 16.84
CA GLY A 53 11.84 14.20 16.88
C GLY A 53 12.28 14.73 15.54
N ASP A 54 11.79 14.15 14.43
CA ASP A 54 12.11 14.61 13.07
C ASP A 54 13.62 14.86 12.91
N THR A 55 14.43 13.81 13.17
CA THR A 55 15.91 13.91 13.30
C THR A 55 16.58 14.57 12.11
N GLY A 56 16.04 14.39 10.89
CA GLY A 56 16.54 15.03 9.67
C GLY A 56 15.95 16.42 9.38
N GLY A 57 15.05 16.93 10.22
CA GLY A 57 14.36 18.20 10.03
C GLY A 57 13.45 18.25 8.79
N ASN A 58 13.17 17.11 8.17
CA ASN A 58 12.49 17.04 6.87
C ASN A 58 11.04 17.51 6.97
N ILE A 59 10.33 17.07 8.01
CA ILE A 59 8.93 17.46 8.19
C ILE A 59 8.85 18.95 8.52
N ARG A 60 9.67 19.44 9.46
CA ARG A 60 9.70 20.88 9.79
C ARG A 60 10.07 21.76 8.60
N ARG A 61 10.98 21.29 7.74
CA ARG A 61 11.36 21.97 6.49
C ARG A 61 10.22 21.99 5.45
N ALA A 62 9.47 20.90 5.32
CA ALA A 62 8.28 20.89 4.46
C ALA A 62 7.21 21.87 5.02
N LEU A 63 7.03 21.89 6.33
CA LEU A 63 6.06 22.78 6.99
C LEU A 63 6.42 24.26 6.87
N SER A 64 7.70 24.63 6.76
CA SER A 64 8.09 26.03 6.49
C SER A 64 7.69 26.50 5.09
N HIS A 65 7.32 25.59 4.19
CA HIS A 65 6.79 25.87 2.85
C HIS A 65 5.28 25.67 2.76
N PHE A 66 4.62 25.24 3.84
CA PHE A 66 3.18 25.11 3.88
C PHE A 66 2.53 26.50 3.80
N PRO A 67 1.49 26.71 2.98
CA PRO A 67 0.94 28.04 2.70
C PRO A 67 0.32 28.73 3.93
N TRP A 68 0.00 27.98 5.00
CA TRP A 68 -0.69 28.49 6.19
C TRP A 68 0.12 28.23 7.46
N PRO A 69 1.01 29.17 7.84
CA PRO A 69 1.95 28.99 8.96
C PRO A 69 1.26 28.67 10.29
N ASP A 70 0.09 29.23 10.56
CA ASP A 70 -0.62 29.00 11.82
C ASP A 70 -1.18 27.58 11.91
N MET A 71 -1.71 27.04 10.81
CA MET A 71 -2.13 25.64 10.73
C MET A 71 -0.93 24.68 10.90
N ALA A 72 0.19 24.98 10.24
CA ALA A 72 1.42 24.20 10.42
C ALA A 72 1.92 24.25 11.87
N ARG A 73 1.86 25.42 12.53
CA ARG A 73 2.24 25.60 13.93
C ARG A 73 1.37 24.78 14.87
N ARG A 74 0.03 24.81 14.71
CA ARG A 74 -0.91 23.98 15.51
C ARG A 74 -0.57 22.49 15.42
N PHE A 75 -0.22 22.01 14.23
CA PHE A 75 0.18 20.62 14.03
C PHE A 75 1.52 20.28 14.70
N LEU A 76 2.52 21.18 14.59
CA LEU A 76 3.81 21.02 15.27
C LEU A 76 3.67 21.02 16.78
N ASP A 77 2.97 21.99 17.35
CA ASP A 77 2.75 22.12 18.80
C ASP A 77 2.07 20.87 19.36
N ALA A 78 1.22 20.22 18.57
CA ALA A 78 0.50 19.03 18.98
C ALA A 78 1.36 17.75 19.02
N PHE A 79 2.37 17.61 18.15
CA PHE A 79 3.05 16.32 17.92
C PHE A 79 4.58 16.35 17.94
N TYR A 80 5.23 17.49 17.77
CA TYR A 80 6.68 17.56 17.76
C TYR A 80 7.25 17.34 19.17
N VAL A 81 8.21 16.43 19.28
CA VAL A 81 8.96 16.19 20.52
C VAL A 81 10.44 16.37 20.21
N ALA A 82 11.04 17.48 20.64
CA ALA A 82 12.47 17.73 20.45
C ALA A 82 13.31 16.57 21.03
N GLY A 83 14.22 16.01 20.24
CA GLY A 83 15.01 14.83 20.61
C GLY A 83 14.25 13.49 20.59
N GLY A 84 12.95 13.51 20.30
CA GLY A 84 12.09 12.35 20.22
C GLY A 84 11.55 11.87 21.58
N LYS A 85 10.41 11.17 21.54
CA LYS A 85 9.86 10.48 22.71
C LYS A 85 10.82 9.39 23.18
N SER A 86 10.77 9.04 24.47
CA SER A 86 11.50 7.87 24.97
C SER A 86 11.00 6.56 24.32
N PRO A 87 11.87 5.53 24.17
CA PRO A 87 11.51 4.29 23.48
C PRO A 87 10.27 3.59 24.04
N GLY A 88 10.10 3.56 25.37
CA GLY A 88 8.97 2.93 26.05
C GLY A 88 7.68 3.77 26.13
N LYS A 89 7.75 5.07 25.78
CA LYS A 89 6.57 5.94 25.82
C LYS A 89 5.65 5.66 24.62
N PRO A 90 4.34 5.49 24.81
CA PRO A 90 3.39 5.38 23.72
C PRO A 90 3.39 6.63 22.83
N PHE A 91 3.12 6.45 21.53
CA PHE A 91 2.78 7.56 20.65
C PHE A 91 1.45 8.17 21.10
N LYS A 92 1.42 9.51 21.22
CA LYS A 92 0.20 10.31 21.26
C LYS A 92 -0.61 10.03 19.99
N LEU A 93 -1.88 9.73 20.19
CA LEU A 93 -2.82 9.40 19.12
C LEU A 93 -3.44 10.68 18.56
N LEU A 94 -3.79 10.62 17.27
CA LEU A 94 -4.72 11.57 16.67
C LEU A 94 -6.15 11.24 17.12
N PRO A 95 -7.06 12.23 17.21
CA PRO A 95 -8.48 11.94 17.35
C PRO A 95 -8.98 11.11 16.17
N ARG A 96 -9.95 10.22 16.42
CA ARG A 96 -10.50 9.35 15.38
C ARG A 96 -11.31 10.15 14.36
N THR A 97 -11.28 9.67 13.12
CA THR A 97 -12.13 10.20 12.06
C THR A 97 -13.59 9.82 12.30
N THR A 98 -14.48 10.79 12.16
CA THR A 98 -15.94 10.61 12.24
C THR A 98 -16.57 11.24 11.00
N VAL A 99 -17.88 11.07 10.80
CA VAL A 99 -18.59 11.73 9.69
C VAL A 99 -18.57 13.25 9.83
N ARG A 100 -18.68 13.75 11.07
CA ARG A 100 -18.56 15.17 11.43
C ARG A 100 -17.20 15.40 12.09
N MET A 101 -16.16 15.57 11.28
CA MET A 101 -14.80 15.75 11.77
C MET A 101 -14.58 17.17 12.32
N GLU A 102 -13.85 17.26 13.43
CA GLU A 102 -13.36 18.52 13.94
C GLU A 102 -12.35 19.15 12.98
N ARG A 103 -12.27 20.49 12.97
CA ARG A 103 -11.34 21.24 12.12
C ARG A 103 -9.90 20.75 12.26
N PHE A 104 -9.42 20.57 13.49
CA PHE A 104 -8.04 20.14 13.75
C PHE A 104 -7.72 18.77 13.11
N VAL A 105 -8.67 17.83 13.10
CA VAL A 105 -8.51 16.51 12.47
C VAL A 105 -8.41 16.61 10.95
N MET A 106 -9.16 17.52 10.34
CA MET A 106 -9.02 17.80 8.91
C MET A 106 -7.70 18.53 8.60
N GLU A 107 -7.30 19.49 9.43
CA GLU A 107 -6.02 20.20 9.31
C GLU A 107 -4.82 19.22 9.35
N THR A 108 -4.83 18.23 10.26
CA THR A 108 -3.74 17.24 10.34
C THR A 108 -3.61 16.42 9.05
N MET A 109 -4.72 16.06 8.41
CA MET A 109 -4.72 15.34 7.13
C MET A 109 -4.21 16.21 5.99
N ILE A 110 -4.66 17.46 5.91
CA ILE A 110 -4.20 18.41 4.89
C ILE A 110 -2.70 18.61 5.01
N VAL A 111 -2.22 18.92 6.21
CA VAL A 111 -0.80 19.19 6.50
C VAL A 111 0.06 17.95 6.20
N ALA A 112 -0.34 16.77 6.68
CA ALA A 112 0.48 15.58 6.52
C ALA A 112 0.59 15.12 5.07
N ASN A 113 -0.50 15.17 4.29
CA ASN A 113 -0.47 14.85 2.86
C ASN A 113 0.36 15.89 2.07
N PHE A 114 0.29 17.16 2.45
CA PHE A 114 1.17 18.18 1.88
C PHE A 114 2.64 17.84 2.13
N VAL A 115 3.01 17.49 3.36
CA VAL A 115 4.40 17.19 3.75
C VAL A 115 4.99 16.06 2.90
N GLU A 116 4.30 14.92 2.80
CA GLU A 116 4.82 13.76 2.06
C GLU A 116 4.95 14.07 0.56
N VAL A 117 3.97 14.73 -0.05
CA VAL A 117 4.04 15.10 -1.48
C VAL A 117 5.09 16.17 -1.73
N PHE A 118 5.20 17.18 -0.88
CA PHE A 118 6.21 18.25 -0.99
C PHE A 118 7.62 17.65 -0.98
N LEU A 119 7.93 16.81 0.02
CA LEU A 119 9.22 16.15 0.12
C LEU A 119 9.48 15.21 -1.06
N ALA A 120 8.45 14.53 -1.55
CA ALA A 120 8.56 13.63 -2.70
C ALA A 120 8.88 14.38 -4.01
N LYS A 121 8.47 15.65 -4.14
CA LYS A 121 8.67 16.48 -5.33
C LYS A 121 9.94 17.33 -5.29
N GLU A 122 10.65 17.32 -4.18
CA GLU A 122 11.70 18.27 -3.92
C GLU A 122 12.93 18.07 -4.83
N ASP A 123 13.47 19.17 -5.35
CA ASP A 123 14.66 19.24 -6.21
C ASP A 123 14.61 18.37 -7.47
N HIS A 124 13.45 18.22 -8.11
CA HIS A 124 13.34 17.65 -9.45
C HIS A 124 12.01 17.99 -10.15
N ASP A 125 11.97 17.76 -11.46
CA ASP A 125 10.77 17.95 -12.27
C ASP A 125 9.99 16.67 -12.60
N GLY A 126 10.50 15.52 -12.14
CA GLY A 126 9.88 14.20 -12.29
C GLY A 126 8.46 14.10 -11.74
N VAL A 127 7.78 13.03 -12.12
CA VAL A 127 6.34 12.83 -11.87
C VAL A 127 6.13 12.19 -10.51
N VAL A 128 5.35 12.83 -9.64
CA VAL A 128 4.99 12.27 -8.32
C VAL A 128 3.50 11.98 -8.27
N GLY A 129 3.16 10.73 -8.01
CA GLY A 129 1.81 10.29 -7.72
C GLY A 129 1.56 10.09 -6.23
N ILE A 130 0.29 9.96 -5.86
CA ILE A 130 -0.15 9.49 -4.54
C ILE A 130 -1.29 8.47 -4.70
N ASN A 131 -1.27 7.40 -3.90
CA ASN A 131 -2.28 6.34 -3.94
C ASN A 131 -3.21 6.38 -2.73
N TYR A 132 -4.54 6.41 -2.96
CA TYR A 132 -5.55 6.27 -1.91
C TYR A 132 -6.43 5.03 -2.12
N LEU A 133 -7.24 4.68 -1.12
CA LEU A 133 -8.10 3.50 -1.13
C LEU A 133 -9.56 3.91 -0.98
N GLU A 134 -10.43 3.48 -1.88
CA GLU A 134 -11.89 3.74 -1.83
C GLU A 134 -12.53 3.21 -0.54
N LYS A 135 -11.94 2.18 0.08
CA LYS A 135 -12.40 1.69 1.39
C LYS A 135 -12.11 2.60 2.58
N VAL A 136 -11.21 3.58 2.45
CA VAL A 136 -10.87 4.51 3.54
C VAL A 136 -11.51 5.86 3.23
N GLN A 137 -12.83 5.98 3.43
CA GLN A 137 -13.61 7.11 2.91
C GLN A 137 -13.49 8.41 3.72
N LEU A 138 -13.48 8.33 5.05
CA LEU A 138 -13.54 9.51 5.92
C LEU A 138 -12.38 10.51 5.70
N PRO A 139 -11.10 10.07 5.64
CA PRO A 139 -9.99 11.01 5.46
C PRO A 139 -9.80 11.49 4.01
N THR A 140 -10.55 10.97 3.03
CA THR A 140 -10.27 11.16 1.60
C THR A 140 -10.26 12.63 1.18
N LEU A 141 -11.31 13.41 1.50
CA LEU A 141 -11.44 14.78 1.02
C LEU A 141 -10.30 15.71 1.51
N PRO A 142 -10.04 15.84 2.83
CA PRO A 142 -8.94 16.66 3.31
C PRO A 142 -7.56 16.13 2.87
N SER A 143 -7.39 14.81 2.74
CA SER A 143 -6.12 14.22 2.26
C SER A 143 -5.84 14.59 0.80
N LEU A 144 -6.84 14.44 -0.08
CA LEU A 144 -6.74 14.85 -1.49
C LEU A 144 -6.39 16.33 -1.60
N PHE A 145 -7.03 17.18 -0.80
CA PHE A 145 -6.75 18.61 -0.80
C PHE A 145 -5.30 18.91 -0.38
N GLY A 146 -4.80 18.29 0.70
CA GLY A 146 -3.40 18.41 1.11
C GLY A 146 -2.39 18.02 0.02
N ALA A 147 -2.67 16.93 -0.70
CA ALA A 147 -1.84 16.49 -1.83
C ALA A 147 -1.89 17.45 -3.03
N ILE A 148 -3.07 18.02 -3.33
CA ILE A 148 -3.25 19.05 -4.38
C ILE A 148 -2.50 20.33 -4.01
N LEU A 149 -2.54 20.76 -2.74
CA LEU A 149 -1.80 21.93 -2.26
C LEU A 149 -0.29 21.78 -2.47
N ALA A 150 0.25 20.58 -2.26
CA ALA A 150 1.66 20.26 -2.55
C ALA A 150 1.95 20.04 -4.05
N GLY A 151 0.93 20.16 -4.91
CA GLY A 151 1.06 20.08 -6.35
C GLY A 151 1.29 18.67 -6.88
N VAL A 152 0.71 17.64 -6.26
CA VAL A 152 0.78 16.25 -6.76
C VAL A 152 0.43 16.16 -8.25
N ASP A 153 1.11 15.31 -9.02
CA ASP A 153 0.88 15.23 -10.47
C ASP A 153 -0.20 14.21 -10.84
N VAL A 154 -0.33 13.14 -10.04
CA VAL A 154 -1.24 12.01 -10.30
C VAL A 154 -1.84 11.51 -8.99
N VAL A 155 -3.15 11.29 -8.97
CA VAL A 155 -3.85 10.55 -7.93
C VAL A 155 -4.23 9.17 -8.48
N LEU A 156 -3.80 8.14 -7.79
CA LEU A 156 -4.14 6.75 -8.06
C LEU A 156 -5.13 6.29 -7.00
N MET A 157 -6.15 5.54 -7.39
CA MET A 157 -7.13 5.05 -6.41
C MET A 157 -7.74 3.71 -6.81
N GLY A 158 -7.78 2.80 -5.85
CA GLY A 158 -8.29 1.43 -6.00
C GLY A 158 -9.06 0.94 -4.77
N ALA A 159 -9.07 -0.37 -4.53
CA ALA A 159 -9.78 -1.02 -3.43
C ALA A 159 -11.29 -0.66 -3.38
N GLY A 160 -11.92 -0.54 -4.54
CA GLY A 160 -13.32 -0.15 -4.73
C GLY A 160 -13.51 0.48 -6.11
N ILE A 161 -14.64 1.15 -6.34
CA ILE A 161 -14.95 1.83 -7.62
C ILE A 161 -15.10 3.34 -7.36
N PRO A 162 -14.02 4.13 -7.47
CA PRO A 162 -13.97 5.54 -7.05
C PRO A 162 -14.62 6.51 -8.06
N LEU A 163 -15.92 6.33 -8.35
CA LEU A 163 -16.63 7.09 -9.40
C LEU A 163 -16.69 8.61 -9.16
N SER A 164 -16.76 9.03 -7.89
CA SER A 164 -16.89 10.44 -7.52
C SER A 164 -15.55 11.19 -7.52
N ILE A 165 -14.43 10.47 -7.41
CA ILE A 165 -13.11 11.05 -7.14
C ILE A 165 -12.64 11.97 -8.28
N PRO A 166 -12.78 11.62 -9.57
CA PRO A 166 -12.41 12.54 -10.65
C PRO A 166 -13.06 13.92 -10.55
N GLY A 167 -14.37 13.98 -10.30
CA GLY A 167 -15.08 15.26 -10.13
C GLY A 167 -14.73 15.96 -8.82
N ILE A 168 -14.41 15.22 -7.75
CA ILE A 168 -13.88 15.81 -6.51
C ILE A 168 -12.54 16.50 -6.77
N LEU A 169 -11.63 15.90 -7.55
CA LEU A 169 -10.36 16.53 -7.91
C LEU A 169 -10.58 17.83 -8.70
N ASP A 170 -11.54 17.83 -9.62
CA ASP A 170 -11.89 19.01 -10.41
C ASP A 170 -12.38 20.15 -9.50
N ARG A 171 -13.28 19.84 -8.55
CA ARG A 171 -13.83 20.83 -7.59
C ARG A 171 -12.77 21.35 -6.62
N LEU A 172 -12.02 20.47 -5.95
CA LEU A 172 -11.00 20.87 -4.98
C LEU A 172 -9.90 21.72 -5.62
N SER A 173 -9.50 21.40 -6.86
CA SER A 173 -8.50 22.19 -7.60
C SER A 173 -9.03 23.56 -8.04
N ALA A 174 -10.35 23.73 -8.12
CA ALA A 174 -11.02 24.99 -8.40
C ALA A 174 -11.42 25.75 -7.11
N TRP A 175 -10.92 25.33 -5.93
CA TRP A 175 -11.31 25.88 -4.62
C TRP A 175 -12.80 25.75 -4.31
N GLN A 176 -13.49 24.80 -4.94
CA GLN A 176 -14.89 24.53 -4.70
C GLN A 176 -15.05 23.44 -3.65
N SER A 177 -16.09 23.55 -2.83
CA SER A 177 -16.47 22.49 -1.90
C SER A 177 -16.70 21.17 -2.63
N ALA A 178 -16.55 20.04 -1.95
CA ALA A 178 -16.75 18.71 -2.51
C ALA A 178 -17.53 17.83 -1.53
N THR A 179 -18.24 16.85 -2.07
CA THR A 179 -19.06 15.93 -1.27
C THR A 179 -18.75 14.50 -1.69
N LEU A 180 -18.46 13.65 -0.71
CA LEU A 180 -18.23 12.22 -0.89
C LEU A 180 -19.37 11.45 -0.24
N LYS A 181 -20.06 10.62 -1.03
CA LYS A 181 -21.07 9.70 -0.50
C LYS A 181 -20.39 8.62 0.34
N LEU A 182 -20.92 8.38 1.53
CA LEU A 182 -20.42 7.40 2.47
C LEU A 182 -21.17 6.07 2.33
N HIS A 183 -20.43 4.96 2.41
CA HIS A 183 -21.01 3.64 2.50
C HIS A 183 -21.34 3.33 3.96
N VAL A 184 -22.62 3.09 4.24
CA VAL A 184 -23.14 2.80 5.57
C VAL A 184 -23.86 1.45 5.53
N GLU A 185 -23.42 0.52 6.37
CA GLU A 185 -24.03 -0.80 6.56
C GLU A 185 -25.32 -0.70 7.38
N ASN A 186 -26.15 -1.75 7.31
CA ASN A 186 -27.41 -1.86 8.06
C ASN A 186 -28.36 -0.67 7.88
N ASN A 187 -28.41 -0.10 6.69
CA ASN A 187 -29.21 1.07 6.33
C ASN A 187 -30.41 0.65 5.46
N PRO A 188 -31.47 0.03 6.04
CA PRO A 188 -32.61 -0.52 5.30
C PRO A 188 -33.43 0.56 4.59
N GLU A 189 -33.45 1.78 5.13
CA GLU A 189 -34.16 2.92 4.57
C GLU A 189 -33.37 3.64 3.46
N HIS A 190 -32.15 3.17 3.17
CA HIS A 190 -31.26 3.75 2.16
C HIS A 190 -31.00 5.26 2.35
N ILE A 191 -30.97 5.72 3.60
CA ILE A 191 -30.65 7.10 3.97
C ILE A 191 -29.29 7.48 3.38
N GLN A 192 -29.21 8.65 2.76
CA GLN A 192 -27.98 9.11 2.12
C GLN A 192 -27.06 9.77 3.14
N PHE A 193 -25.91 9.15 3.39
CA PHE A 193 -24.84 9.73 4.19
C PHE A 193 -23.75 10.27 3.29
N SER A 194 -23.20 11.42 3.65
CA SER A 194 -22.10 12.02 2.92
C SER A 194 -21.17 12.79 3.84
N HIS A 195 -19.93 12.95 3.40
CA HIS A 195 -18.96 13.83 4.00
C HIS A 195 -18.75 15.02 3.06
N ALA A 196 -18.98 16.23 3.56
CA ALA A 196 -18.75 17.47 2.84
C ALA A 196 -17.44 18.11 3.32
N PHE A 197 -16.69 18.67 2.38
CA PHE A 197 -15.44 19.37 2.65
C PHE A 197 -15.40 20.64 1.81
N ASP A 198 -15.01 21.75 2.44
CA ASP A 198 -14.92 23.03 1.75
C ASP A 198 -13.51 23.65 1.91
N PRO A 199 -12.68 23.63 0.85
CA PRO A 199 -11.35 24.21 0.86
C PRO A 199 -11.29 25.65 1.41
N GLU A 200 -12.32 26.45 1.11
CA GLU A 200 -12.35 27.86 1.52
C GLU A 200 -12.36 28.04 3.04
N THR A 201 -12.96 27.10 3.80
CA THR A 201 -13.01 27.17 5.26
C THR A 201 -11.65 27.05 5.93
N PHE A 202 -10.65 26.49 5.24
CA PHE A 202 -9.29 26.29 5.73
C PHE A 202 -8.29 27.34 5.23
N ARG A 203 -8.68 28.15 4.26
CA ARG A 203 -7.81 29.13 3.62
C ARG A 203 -7.46 30.26 4.57
N GLU A 204 -6.17 30.55 4.69
CA GLU A 204 -5.63 31.78 5.25
C GLU A 204 -5.00 32.60 4.10
N GLY A 205 -5.41 33.85 3.90
CA GLY A 205 -4.91 34.70 2.81
C GLY A 205 -5.59 34.47 1.44
N ALA A 206 -5.02 35.00 0.36
CA ALA A 206 -5.64 35.00 -0.97
C ALA A 206 -5.64 33.61 -1.65
N ILE A 207 -6.59 33.40 -2.58
CA ILE A 207 -6.62 32.21 -3.43
C ILE A 207 -5.41 32.22 -4.38
N PHE A 208 -4.79 31.06 -4.55
CA PHE A 208 -3.74 30.84 -5.54
C PHE A 208 -4.12 29.68 -6.48
N PRO A 209 -3.62 29.67 -7.73
CA PRO A 209 -3.96 28.61 -8.67
C PRO A 209 -3.50 27.24 -8.19
N LEU A 210 -4.40 26.26 -8.17
CA LEU A 210 -4.08 24.87 -7.93
C LEU A 210 -4.07 24.10 -9.25
N LYS A 211 -3.13 23.16 -9.38
CA LYS A 211 -3.06 22.27 -10.53
C LYS A 211 -3.92 21.05 -10.25
N ARG A 212 -4.88 20.77 -11.14
CA ARG A 212 -5.66 19.53 -11.09
C ARG A 212 -4.75 18.32 -11.40
N PRO A 213 -4.57 17.38 -10.45
CA PRO A 213 -3.75 16.20 -10.68
C PRO A 213 -4.48 15.25 -11.62
N ARG A 214 -3.76 14.47 -12.44
CA ARG A 214 -4.39 13.41 -13.24
C ARG A 214 -4.93 12.30 -12.36
N PHE A 215 -5.95 11.60 -12.83
CA PHE A 215 -6.55 10.48 -12.11
C PHE A 215 -6.35 9.16 -12.85
N LEU A 216 -5.66 8.23 -12.20
CA LEU A 216 -5.52 6.85 -12.67
C LEU A 216 -6.36 5.92 -11.79
N ALA A 217 -7.37 5.28 -12.38
CA ALA A 217 -8.14 4.27 -11.66
C ALA A 217 -7.36 2.95 -11.60
N ILE A 218 -7.20 2.39 -10.41
CA ILE A 218 -6.68 1.02 -10.25
C ILE A 218 -7.85 0.06 -10.41
N VAL A 219 -7.83 -0.75 -11.46
CA VAL A 219 -8.94 -1.60 -11.90
C VAL A 219 -8.49 -3.04 -12.09
N SER A 220 -9.33 -3.99 -11.71
CA SER A 220 -9.07 -5.43 -11.89
C SER A 220 -9.73 -6.03 -13.13
N SER A 221 -10.48 -5.24 -13.91
CA SER A 221 -11.17 -5.73 -15.13
C SER A 221 -11.49 -4.64 -16.14
N ASP A 222 -11.68 -5.06 -17.39
CA ASP A 222 -12.21 -4.26 -18.51
C ASP A 222 -13.59 -3.67 -18.22
N ILE A 223 -14.43 -4.41 -17.48
CA ILE A 223 -15.77 -3.95 -17.10
C ILE A 223 -15.70 -2.77 -16.13
N ILE A 224 -14.84 -2.83 -15.11
CA ILE A 224 -14.65 -1.72 -14.17
C ILE A 224 -14.04 -0.53 -14.89
N ALA A 225 -13.02 -0.73 -15.74
CA ALA A 225 -12.42 0.35 -16.54
C ALA A 225 -13.47 1.07 -17.40
N LYS A 226 -14.30 0.31 -18.12
CA LYS A 226 -15.42 0.84 -18.92
C LYS A 226 -16.46 1.57 -18.05
N THR A 227 -16.70 1.08 -16.84
CA THR A 227 -17.61 1.73 -15.88
C THR A 227 -17.06 3.08 -15.42
N MET A 228 -15.76 3.16 -15.13
CA MET A 228 -15.10 4.42 -14.78
C MET A 228 -15.25 5.46 -15.89
N ILE A 229 -15.04 5.10 -17.15
CA ILE A 229 -15.23 6.03 -18.29
C ILE A 229 -16.67 6.53 -18.40
N ARG A 230 -17.65 5.64 -18.22
CA ARG A 230 -19.05 5.95 -18.46
C ARG A 230 -19.75 6.68 -17.32
N LYS A 231 -19.31 6.45 -16.08
CA LYS A 231 -20.07 6.83 -14.87
C LYS A 231 -19.31 7.73 -13.91
N ALA A 232 -18.01 7.97 -14.09
CA ALA A 232 -17.29 8.89 -13.22
C ALA A 232 -17.78 10.32 -13.42
N THR A 233 -17.77 11.11 -12.34
CA THR A 233 -18.27 12.51 -12.34
C THR A 233 -17.30 13.52 -12.97
N GLY A 234 -16.10 13.10 -13.34
CA GLY A 234 -15.05 13.95 -13.92
C GLY A 234 -14.07 13.13 -14.77
N THR A 235 -12.94 13.72 -15.13
CA THR A 235 -12.02 13.11 -16.10
C THR A 235 -11.22 11.95 -15.52
N VAL A 236 -11.34 10.77 -16.14
CA VAL A 236 -10.44 9.62 -15.92
C VAL A 236 -9.33 9.66 -16.97
N ASP A 237 -8.09 9.79 -16.51
CA ASP A 237 -6.91 10.01 -17.37
C ASP A 237 -6.24 8.70 -17.80
N GLY A 238 -6.50 7.59 -17.10
CA GLY A 238 -5.94 6.29 -17.43
C GLY A 238 -6.19 5.23 -16.37
N PHE A 239 -5.53 4.09 -16.55
CA PHE A 239 -5.75 2.91 -15.72
C PHE A 239 -4.45 2.27 -15.25
N VAL A 240 -4.44 1.80 -14.01
CA VAL A 240 -3.54 0.72 -13.60
C VAL A 240 -4.37 -0.56 -13.58
N VAL A 241 -4.04 -1.50 -14.45
CA VAL A 241 -4.77 -2.75 -14.62
C VAL A 241 -4.10 -3.83 -13.80
N GLU A 242 -4.70 -4.16 -12.67
CA GLU A 242 -4.11 -5.00 -11.63
C GLU A 242 -4.59 -6.45 -11.70
N ASN A 243 -3.65 -7.39 -11.67
CA ASN A 243 -3.90 -8.81 -11.56
C ASN A 243 -3.94 -9.25 -10.07
N HIS A 244 -4.64 -10.34 -9.77
CA HIS A 244 -4.75 -10.94 -8.43
C HIS A 244 -3.42 -11.42 -7.83
N THR A 245 -2.34 -11.46 -8.61
CA THR A 245 -0.98 -11.77 -8.16
C THR A 245 -0.30 -10.58 -7.46
N ALA A 246 -0.88 -9.38 -7.54
CA ALA A 246 -0.42 -8.18 -6.86
C ALA A 246 -0.52 -8.31 -5.32
N GLY A 247 0.36 -7.62 -4.59
CA GLY A 247 0.37 -7.62 -3.12
C GLY A 247 -0.72 -6.77 -2.49
N GLY A 248 -0.89 -6.88 -1.17
CA GLY A 248 -1.87 -6.09 -0.43
C GLY A 248 -3.31 -6.61 -0.58
N HIS A 249 -4.26 -5.68 -0.66
CA HIS A 249 -5.67 -6.00 -0.91
C HIS A 249 -5.89 -6.42 -2.36
N ASN A 250 -6.51 -7.57 -2.57
CA ASN A 250 -6.92 -7.99 -3.91
C ASN A 250 -8.43 -7.82 -4.12
N ALA A 251 -8.83 -7.72 -5.39
CA ALA A 251 -10.23 -7.88 -5.75
C ALA A 251 -10.70 -9.30 -5.38
N PRO A 252 -11.90 -9.46 -4.78
CA PRO A 252 -12.47 -10.77 -4.57
C PRO A 252 -12.58 -11.55 -5.89
N PRO A 253 -12.36 -12.88 -5.89
CA PRO A 253 -12.55 -13.70 -7.07
C PRO A 253 -14.01 -13.64 -7.53
N ARG A 254 -14.23 -13.71 -8.84
CA ARG A 254 -15.58 -13.69 -9.43
C ARG A 254 -16.41 -14.93 -9.07
N ARG A 255 -15.74 -16.02 -8.66
CA ARG A 255 -16.38 -17.22 -8.12
C ARG A 255 -16.23 -17.23 -6.61
N THR A 256 -17.31 -17.52 -5.89
CA THR A 256 -17.25 -17.77 -4.46
C THR A 256 -16.31 -18.95 -4.20
N PRO A 257 -15.23 -18.78 -3.42
CA PRO A 257 -14.35 -19.88 -3.05
C PRO A 257 -15.16 -20.97 -2.34
N LYS A 258 -14.89 -22.25 -2.63
CA LYS A 258 -15.48 -23.33 -1.83
C LYS A 258 -14.92 -23.23 -0.39
N PRO A 259 -15.75 -23.42 0.66
CA PRO A 259 -15.35 -23.20 2.06
C PRO A 259 -14.20 -24.10 2.58
N LYS A 260 -13.75 -25.09 1.80
CA LYS A 260 -12.59 -25.96 2.09
C LYS A 260 -11.63 -26.09 0.88
N GLY A 261 -11.72 -25.20 -0.10
CA GLY A 261 -10.89 -25.26 -1.30
C GLY A 261 -9.52 -24.62 -1.08
N ASP A 262 -8.49 -25.16 -1.74
CA ASP A 262 -7.17 -24.54 -1.85
C ASP A 262 -7.31 -23.09 -2.34
N THR A 263 -6.84 -22.13 -1.53
CA THR A 263 -6.86 -20.70 -1.86
C THR A 263 -6.14 -20.38 -3.16
N ALA A 264 -5.18 -21.22 -3.58
CA ALA A 264 -4.48 -21.09 -4.85
C ALA A 264 -5.41 -21.30 -6.07
N SER A 265 -6.54 -22.01 -5.90
CA SER A 265 -7.53 -22.29 -6.96
C SER A 265 -8.71 -21.30 -7.00
N ALA A 266 -8.72 -20.30 -6.13
CA ALA A 266 -9.84 -19.38 -5.99
C ALA A 266 -9.99 -18.42 -7.19
N TYR A 267 -8.88 -18.03 -7.81
CA TYR A 267 -8.85 -17.20 -9.03
C TYR A 267 -8.74 -18.08 -10.27
N GLY A 268 -9.45 -17.72 -11.34
CA GLY A 268 -9.43 -18.43 -12.62
C GLY A 268 -9.32 -17.49 -13.82
N PRO A 269 -9.40 -18.02 -15.06
CA PRO A 269 -9.19 -17.22 -16.28
C PRO A 269 -10.14 -16.03 -16.43
N LYS A 270 -11.32 -16.07 -15.79
CA LYS A 270 -12.29 -14.96 -15.81
C LYS A 270 -11.88 -13.80 -14.90
N ASP A 271 -10.97 -14.01 -13.96
CA ASP A 271 -10.44 -12.98 -13.08
C ASP A 271 -9.30 -12.19 -13.74
N ALA A 272 -8.76 -12.69 -14.86
CA ALA A 272 -7.80 -11.95 -15.66
C ALA A 272 -8.51 -10.84 -16.47
N PRO A 273 -7.98 -9.60 -16.46
CA PRO A 273 -8.52 -8.52 -17.28
C PRO A 273 -8.30 -8.79 -18.77
N ASN A 274 -9.29 -8.46 -19.61
CA ASN A 274 -9.14 -8.53 -21.05
C ASN A 274 -8.42 -7.27 -21.57
N ILE A 275 -7.15 -7.43 -21.98
CA ILE A 275 -6.28 -6.31 -22.35
C ILE A 275 -6.70 -5.64 -23.66
N ASP A 276 -7.17 -6.39 -24.66
CA ASP A 276 -7.65 -5.81 -25.92
C ASP A 276 -8.85 -4.88 -25.69
N ARG A 277 -9.75 -5.26 -24.78
CA ARG A 277 -10.88 -4.42 -24.39
C ARG A 277 -10.46 -3.19 -23.59
N ILE A 278 -9.42 -3.29 -22.76
CA ILE A 278 -8.85 -2.12 -22.09
C ILE A 278 -8.25 -1.16 -23.13
N LYS A 279 -7.44 -1.68 -24.05
CA LYS A 279 -6.83 -0.90 -25.14
C LYS A 279 -7.88 -0.19 -25.98
N ALA A 280 -9.00 -0.85 -26.27
CA ALA A 280 -10.12 -0.26 -26.99
C ALA A 280 -10.85 0.88 -26.25
N LEU A 281 -10.53 1.15 -24.98
CA LEU A 281 -11.01 2.34 -24.26
C LEU A 281 -10.21 3.61 -24.60
N GLU A 282 -9.12 3.49 -25.36
CA GLU A 282 -8.29 4.62 -25.85
C GLU A 282 -7.79 5.55 -24.73
N LYS A 283 -7.52 4.97 -23.56
CA LYS A 283 -6.87 5.64 -22.45
C LYS A 283 -5.52 5.01 -22.15
N PRO A 284 -4.53 5.79 -21.70
CA PRO A 284 -3.28 5.26 -21.17
C PRO A 284 -3.51 4.20 -20.09
N PHE A 285 -2.75 3.11 -20.14
CA PHE A 285 -2.83 2.07 -19.12
C PHE A 285 -1.49 1.41 -18.82
N TRP A 286 -1.35 0.93 -17.59
CA TRP A 286 -0.18 0.21 -17.08
C TRP A 286 -0.62 -1.14 -16.52
N LEU A 287 0.13 -2.21 -16.78
CA LEU A 287 -0.16 -3.54 -16.26
C LEU A 287 0.52 -3.76 -14.90
N ALA A 288 -0.18 -4.38 -13.95
CA ALA A 288 0.31 -4.61 -12.60
C ALA A 288 0.05 -6.05 -12.11
N GLY A 289 0.86 -6.50 -11.15
CA GLY A 289 0.84 -7.86 -10.61
C GLY A 289 1.66 -8.84 -11.45
N GLY A 290 2.87 -9.20 -10.98
CA GLY A 290 3.77 -10.14 -11.67
C GLY A 290 4.43 -9.59 -12.95
N TYR A 291 4.68 -8.27 -13.00
CA TYR A 291 5.30 -7.57 -14.14
C TYR A 291 6.73 -7.07 -13.84
N ALA A 292 7.37 -7.57 -12.79
CA ALA A 292 8.69 -7.11 -12.35
C ALA A 292 9.84 -7.77 -13.12
N SER A 293 9.84 -7.72 -14.45
CA SER A 293 11.00 -8.15 -15.25
C SER A 293 11.10 -7.44 -16.60
N PRO A 294 12.28 -7.38 -17.22
CA PRO A 294 12.46 -6.77 -18.54
C PRO A 294 11.54 -7.38 -19.61
N GLY A 295 11.41 -8.71 -19.61
CA GLY A 295 10.54 -9.42 -20.54
C GLY A 295 9.06 -9.08 -20.35
N LYS A 296 8.61 -8.93 -19.10
CA LYS A 296 7.23 -8.52 -18.78
C LYS A 296 6.95 -7.07 -19.16
N LEU A 297 7.90 -6.17 -18.92
CA LEU A 297 7.79 -4.78 -19.39
C LEU A 297 7.68 -4.72 -20.91
N LYS A 298 8.55 -5.45 -21.63
CA LYS A 298 8.48 -5.54 -23.10
C LYS A 298 7.12 -6.07 -23.56
N SER A 299 6.65 -7.19 -22.97
CA SER A 299 5.35 -7.77 -23.31
C SER A 299 4.17 -6.81 -23.03
N ALA A 300 4.24 -6.02 -21.97
CA ALA A 300 3.22 -5.01 -21.68
C ALA A 300 3.19 -3.94 -22.78
N LEU A 301 4.37 -3.41 -23.17
CA LEU A 301 4.48 -2.44 -24.25
C LEU A 301 3.99 -3.01 -25.60
N ASP A 302 4.36 -4.24 -25.94
CA ASP A 302 3.94 -4.93 -27.16
C ASP A 302 2.42 -5.13 -27.21
N SER A 303 1.76 -5.28 -26.04
CA SER A 303 0.30 -5.37 -25.93
C SER A 303 -0.41 -4.01 -26.08
N GLY A 304 0.34 -2.91 -26.16
CA GLY A 304 -0.18 -1.55 -26.27
C GLY A 304 -0.33 -0.80 -24.93
N ALA A 305 0.16 -1.36 -23.83
CA ALA A 305 0.25 -0.64 -22.56
C ALA A 305 1.34 0.45 -22.63
N ASN A 306 1.23 1.48 -21.80
CA ASN A 306 2.28 2.50 -21.66
C ASN A 306 3.44 2.05 -20.76
N GLY A 307 3.25 0.96 -20.02
CA GLY A 307 4.24 0.42 -19.11
C GLY A 307 3.65 -0.53 -18.09
N VAL A 308 4.33 -0.61 -16.95
CA VAL A 308 3.95 -1.48 -15.83
C VAL A 308 3.93 -0.74 -14.50
N GLN A 309 3.08 -1.17 -13.58
CA GLN A 309 3.18 -0.78 -12.17
C GLN A 309 3.77 -1.92 -11.34
N ILE A 310 4.78 -1.61 -10.53
CA ILE A 310 5.55 -2.60 -9.77
C ILE A 310 5.58 -2.22 -8.29
N GLY A 311 5.27 -3.19 -7.43
CA GLY A 311 5.28 -3.05 -5.96
C GLY A 311 6.42 -3.80 -5.30
N THR A 312 6.27 -5.13 -5.17
CA THR A 312 7.13 -6.00 -4.32
C THR A 312 8.62 -5.69 -4.37
N VAL A 313 9.23 -5.61 -5.55
CA VAL A 313 10.68 -5.36 -5.65
C VAL A 313 11.09 -3.98 -5.16
N PHE A 314 10.27 -2.95 -5.33
CA PHE A 314 10.51 -1.62 -4.77
C PHE A 314 10.28 -1.57 -3.26
N ALA A 315 9.39 -2.41 -2.70
CA ALA A 315 9.15 -2.49 -1.27
C ALA A 315 10.40 -2.88 -0.46
N TYR A 316 11.35 -3.57 -1.09
CA TYR A 316 12.59 -4.02 -0.47
C TYR A 316 13.82 -3.17 -0.85
N CYS A 317 13.64 -2.06 -1.56
CA CYS A 317 14.70 -1.08 -1.79
C CYS A 317 15.16 -0.40 -0.49
N GLU A 318 16.37 0.16 -0.49
CA GLU A 318 16.90 0.93 0.64
C GLU A 318 16.01 2.12 1.03
N GLU A 319 15.43 2.80 0.04
CA GLU A 319 14.58 3.97 0.19
C GLU A 319 13.17 3.64 0.73
N SER A 320 12.81 2.35 0.78
CA SER A 320 11.55 1.88 1.33
C SER A 320 11.41 2.22 2.82
N GLY A 321 10.17 2.44 3.25
CA GLY A 321 9.83 2.63 4.66
C GLY A 321 9.81 1.34 5.48
N ILE A 322 9.82 0.14 4.87
CA ILE A 322 9.92 -1.13 5.63
C ILE A 322 11.20 -1.10 6.46
N MET A 323 11.12 -1.50 7.73
CA MET A 323 12.30 -1.49 8.61
C MET A 323 13.46 -2.31 8.01
N PRO A 324 14.71 -1.84 8.11
CA PRO A 324 15.86 -2.51 7.48
C PRO A 324 16.06 -3.97 7.92
N ASP A 325 15.80 -4.29 9.18
CA ASP A 325 15.86 -5.64 9.74
C ASP A 325 14.81 -6.57 9.10
N ILE A 326 13.57 -6.09 8.92
CA ILE A 326 12.51 -6.82 8.21
C ILE A 326 12.92 -7.06 6.76
N ARG A 327 13.43 -6.05 6.04
CA ARG A 327 13.86 -6.22 4.64
C ARG A 327 14.97 -7.27 4.52
N LYS A 328 15.99 -7.17 5.38
CA LYS A 328 17.11 -8.12 5.42
C LYS A 328 16.64 -9.53 5.70
N ALA A 329 15.80 -9.72 6.71
CA ALA A 329 15.27 -11.03 7.07
C ALA A 329 14.45 -11.66 5.93
N VAL A 330 13.65 -10.87 5.21
CA VAL A 330 12.92 -11.37 4.03
C VAL A 330 13.88 -11.76 2.90
N ILE A 331 14.85 -10.92 2.57
CA ILE A 331 15.82 -11.20 1.49
C ILE A 331 16.68 -12.42 1.85
N ASP A 332 17.12 -12.54 3.10
CA ASP A 332 17.91 -13.68 3.58
C ASP A 332 17.13 -14.97 3.43
N ARG A 333 15.89 -15.01 3.92
CA ARG A 333 15.02 -16.18 3.79
C ARG A 333 14.74 -16.52 2.33
N LEU A 334 14.49 -15.51 1.50
CA LEU A 334 14.26 -15.69 0.07
C LEU A 334 15.46 -16.35 -0.63
N LEU A 335 16.69 -16.00 -0.25
CA LEU A 335 17.91 -16.55 -0.85
C LEU A 335 18.26 -17.97 -0.37
N THR A 336 17.73 -18.42 0.77
CA THR A 336 18.05 -19.75 1.36
C THR A 336 16.91 -20.75 1.22
N GLU A 337 15.69 -20.37 1.55
CA GLU A 337 14.52 -21.25 1.72
C GLU A 337 13.33 -20.85 0.85
N GLY A 338 13.36 -19.67 0.24
CA GLY A 338 12.18 -19.05 -0.39
C GLY A 338 11.25 -18.39 0.64
N VAL A 339 10.12 -17.85 0.17
CA VAL A 339 9.13 -17.16 1.02
C VAL A 339 7.73 -17.69 0.78
N ASP A 340 6.95 -17.81 1.85
CA ASP A 340 5.56 -18.26 1.80
C ASP A 340 4.63 -17.03 1.72
N ILE A 341 3.85 -16.94 0.64
CA ILE A 341 2.82 -15.91 0.46
C ILE A 341 1.45 -16.54 0.58
N LEU A 342 0.68 -16.10 1.57
CA LEU A 342 -0.69 -16.54 1.80
C LEU A 342 -1.68 -15.46 1.34
N THR A 343 -2.63 -15.84 0.49
CA THR A 343 -3.82 -15.00 0.25
C THR A 343 -4.90 -15.37 1.27
N ASP A 344 -5.01 -14.56 2.34
CA ASP A 344 -5.97 -14.80 3.41
C ASP A 344 -7.26 -14.00 3.16
N PHE A 345 -8.36 -14.72 2.91
CA PHE A 345 -9.69 -14.16 2.65
C PHE A 345 -10.37 -13.60 3.90
N GLN A 346 -9.85 -13.92 5.09
CA GLN A 346 -10.41 -13.49 6.37
C GLN A 346 -9.56 -12.43 7.06
N ALA A 347 -8.29 -12.28 6.74
CA ALA A 347 -7.39 -11.37 7.45
C ALA A 347 -7.86 -9.90 7.46
N SER A 348 -8.38 -9.37 6.34
CA SER A 348 -8.77 -7.96 6.26
C SER A 348 -10.09 -7.66 6.98
N PRO A 349 -10.16 -6.58 7.80
CA PRO A 349 -11.41 -6.03 8.31
C PRO A 349 -12.39 -5.55 7.23
N THR A 350 -11.92 -5.28 6.01
CA THR A 350 -12.75 -4.80 4.90
C THR A 350 -13.49 -5.91 4.13
N GLY A 351 -13.23 -7.18 4.46
CA GLY A 351 -13.74 -8.34 3.74
C GLY A 351 -13.02 -8.64 2.42
N TYR A 352 -12.01 -7.84 2.05
CA TYR A 352 -11.22 -8.09 0.85
C TYR A 352 -10.10 -9.09 1.15
N PRO A 353 -9.76 -10.01 0.24
CA PRO A 353 -8.57 -10.85 0.37
C PRO A 353 -7.33 -10.00 0.59
N PHE A 354 -6.43 -10.46 1.46
CA PHE A 354 -5.18 -9.76 1.77
C PHE A 354 -4.00 -10.71 1.68
N LYS A 355 -2.95 -10.32 0.95
CA LYS A 355 -1.72 -11.11 0.88
C LYS A 355 -0.81 -10.85 2.07
N LEU A 356 -0.40 -11.93 2.71
CA LEU A 356 0.51 -11.94 3.85
C LEU A 356 1.76 -12.71 3.49
N LEU A 357 2.92 -12.17 3.84
CA LEU A 357 4.17 -12.90 3.82
C LEU A 357 4.40 -13.50 5.20
N ASP A 358 4.51 -14.83 5.28
CA ASP A 358 4.85 -15.50 6.53
C ASP A 358 6.37 -15.65 6.65
N LEU A 359 6.97 -14.84 7.51
CA LEU A 359 8.40 -14.86 7.75
C LEU A 359 8.70 -15.80 8.93
N LYS A 360 8.67 -17.11 8.68
CA LYS A 360 8.97 -18.12 9.70
C LYS A 360 10.34 -17.86 10.34
N GLY A 361 10.40 -17.95 11.67
CA GLY A 361 11.60 -17.64 12.46
C GLY A 361 11.76 -16.15 12.81
N TYR A 362 10.92 -15.26 12.27
CA TYR A 362 10.83 -13.87 12.71
C TYR A 362 9.77 -13.72 13.82
N PRO A 363 9.92 -12.81 14.79
CA PRO A 363 8.98 -12.66 15.91
C PRO A 363 7.52 -12.36 15.52
N ALA A 364 7.27 -11.94 14.28
CA ALA A 364 5.97 -11.54 13.78
C ALA A 364 5.44 -12.48 12.69
N THR A 365 5.34 -13.78 13.01
CA THR A 365 4.66 -14.76 12.15
C THR A 365 3.17 -14.43 12.03
N ILE A 366 2.52 -14.97 10.99
CA ILE A 366 1.06 -14.79 10.80
C ILE A 366 0.29 -15.21 12.05
N ASP A 367 0.65 -16.34 12.67
CA ASP A 367 -0.03 -16.84 13.87
C ASP A 367 0.20 -15.93 15.08
N ALA A 368 1.42 -15.42 15.28
CA ALA A 368 1.70 -14.46 16.35
C ALA A 368 0.85 -13.18 16.20
N VAL A 369 0.71 -12.69 14.96
CA VAL A 369 -0.15 -11.54 14.65
C VAL A 369 -1.64 -11.86 14.90
N LYS A 370 -2.12 -13.06 14.56
CA LYS A 370 -3.49 -13.50 14.84
C LYS A 370 -3.78 -13.60 16.34
N CYS A 371 -2.80 -14.03 17.12
CA CYS A 371 -2.88 -14.15 18.58
C CYS A 371 -2.61 -12.83 19.33
N ARG A 372 -2.26 -11.74 18.64
CA ARG A 372 -2.00 -10.44 19.28
C ARG A 372 -3.20 -10.00 20.15
N ASN A 373 -2.92 -9.30 21.24
CA ASN A 373 -4.00 -8.62 21.98
C ASN A 373 -4.68 -7.58 21.07
N ARG A 374 -6.01 -7.67 20.95
CA ARG A 374 -6.77 -6.83 20.02
C ARG A 374 -6.93 -5.44 20.60
N VAL A 375 -6.35 -4.45 19.92
CA VAL A 375 -6.57 -3.03 20.18
C VAL A 375 -6.81 -2.33 18.84
N CYS A 376 -7.83 -1.47 18.79
CA CYS A 376 -8.08 -0.57 17.68
C CYS A 376 -8.01 0.86 18.21
N ASP A 377 -6.91 1.56 17.95
CA ASP A 377 -6.65 2.93 18.36
C ASP A 377 -6.48 3.89 17.16
N LEU A 378 -6.38 3.36 15.93
CA LEU A 378 -6.24 4.14 14.70
C LEU A 378 -7.55 4.33 13.92
N GLY A 379 -8.37 3.29 13.77
CA GLY A 379 -9.73 3.41 13.24
C GLY A 379 -9.90 3.58 11.71
N TYR A 380 -8.84 3.61 10.89
CA TYR A 380 -8.96 3.88 9.44
C TYR A 380 -9.81 2.89 8.63
N LEU A 381 -9.99 1.65 9.12
CA LEU A 381 -10.80 0.61 8.48
C LEU A 381 -12.14 0.36 9.19
N GLN A 382 -12.61 1.32 10.00
CA GLN A 382 -13.92 1.20 10.62
C GLN A 382 -15.03 1.26 9.56
N GLN A 383 -15.97 0.33 9.67
CA GLN A 383 -17.25 0.36 8.98
C GLN A 383 -18.17 1.39 9.64
N LEU A 384 -18.87 2.15 8.81
CA LEU A 384 -19.97 2.99 9.23
C LEU A 384 -21.23 2.12 9.25
N VAL A 385 -21.94 2.11 10.37
CA VAL A 385 -23.14 1.30 10.56
C VAL A 385 -24.26 2.22 10.99
N PHE A 386 -25.41 2.12 10.33
CA PHE A 386 -26.59 2.86 10.72
C PHE A 386 -27.10 2.34 12.07
N ASN A 387 -27.40 3.25 12.99
CA ASN A 387 -27.77 2.90 14.37
C ASN A 387 -29.29 2.98 14.66
N GLY A 388 -30.11 3.31 13.66
CA GLY A 388 -31.58 3.39 13.78
C GLY A 388 -32.15 4.81 13.92
N GLU A 389 -31.35 5.81 14.31
CA GLU A 389 -31.83 7.18 14.59
C GLU A 389 -30.96 8.24 13.88
N ASP A 390 -30.96 8.26 12.53
CA ASP A 390 -30.11 9.13 11.67
C ASP A 390 -28.60 9.13 11.99
N GLY A 391 -28.17 8.25 12.88
CA GLY A 391 -26.85 8.22 13.47
C GLY A 391 -25.97 7.14 12.86
N ILE A 392 -24.68 7.30 13.08
CA ILE A 392 -23.65 6.36 12.60
C ILE A 392 -22.85 5.87 13.79
N GLN A 393 -22.77 4.54 13.90
CA GLN A 393 -21.85 3.83 14.75
C GLN A 393 -20.63 3.37 13.95
N TYR A 394 -19.47 3.29 14.62
CA TYR A 394 -18.19 2.93 14.02
C TYR A 394 -17.65 1.64 14.63
N ARG A 395 -17.57 0.58 13.83
CA ARG A 395 -17.05 -0.73 14.26
C ARG A 395 -16.00 -1.26 13.30
N CYS A 396 -15.14 -2.14 13.76
CA CYS A 396 -14.14 -2.80 12.93
C CYS A 396 -14.00 -4.25 13.37
N PRO A 397 -14.14 -5.25 12.48
CA PRO A 397 -13.99 -6.65 12.86
C PRO A 397 -12.60 -7.02 13.46
N GLY A 398 -11.59 -6.17 13.25
CA GLY A 398 -10.25 -6.30 13.85
C GLY A 398 -10.08 -5.63 15.22
N GLU A 399 -11.14 -5.06 15.81
CA GLU A 399 -11.16 -4.50 17.17
C GLU A 399 -11.40 -5.59 18.25
N PRO A 400 -11.35 -5.28 19.56
CA PRO A 400 -11.70 -6.26 20.59
C PRO A 400 -13.09 -6.88 20.35
N VAL A 401 -13.21 -8.20 20.48
CA VAL A 401 -14.43 -8.96 20.14
C VAL A 401 -15.66 -8.42 20.87
N ASN A 402 -15.56 -8.22 22.19
CA ASN A 402 -16.67 -7.68 22.99
C ASN A 402 -17.08 -6.27 22.55
N ALA A 403 -16.12 -5.44 22.14
CA ALA A 403 -16.39 -4.09 21.64
C ALA A 403 -17.05 -4.10 20.25
N PHE A 404 -16.75 -5.10 19.41
CA PHE A 404 -17.43 -5.29 18.14
C PHE A 404 -18.88 -5.77 18.34
N ILE A 405 -19.08 -6.74 19.24
CA ILE A 405 -20.42 -7.28 19.58
C ILE A 405 -21.31 -6.19 20.18
N SER A 406 -20.78 -5.38 21.11
CA SER A 406 -21.55 -4.27 21.69
C SER A 406 -21.95 -3.19 20.67
N LYS A 407 -21.41 -3.25 19.45
CA LYS A 407 -21.71 -2.36 18.32
C LYS A 407 -22.52 -3.07 17.23
N GLY A 408 -23.31 -4.08 17.62
CA GLY A 408 -24.22 -4.81 16.74
C GLY A 408 -23.54 -5.75 15.75
N GLY A 409 -22.27 -6.09 15.97
CA GLY A 409 -21.56 -7.12 15.22
C GLY A 409 -21.75 -8.51 15.81
N THR A 410 -21.34 -9.56 15.09
CA THR A 410 -21.33 -10.94 15.62
C THR A 410 -19.90 -11.43 15.88
N GLU A 411 -19.72 -12.37 16.80
CA GLU A 411 -18.41 -12.97 17.08
C GLU A 411 -17.81 -13.63 15.82
N VAL A 412 -18.64 -14.26 14.99
CA VAL A 412 -18.24 -14.94 13.75
C VAL A 412 -17.55 -13.99 12.78
N ASP A 413 -18.01 -12.74 12.69
CA ASP A 413 -17.41 -11.73 11.79
C ASP A 413 -15.99 -11.34 12.21
N THR A 414 -15.61 -11.62 13.46
CA THR A 414 -14.29 -11.28 14.03
C THR A 414 -13.24 -12.37 13.81
N VAL A 415 -13.66 -13.57 13.39
CA VAL A 415 -12.79 -14.75 13.25
C VAL A 415 -11.77 -14.52 12.13
N GLY A 416 -10.49 -14.75 12.44
CA GLY A 416 -9.37 -14.57 11.51
C GLY A 416 -8.98 -13.11 11.18
N LYS A 417 -9.76 -12.12 11.64
CA LYS A 417 -9.52 -10.69 11.35
C LYS A 417 -8.28 -10.17 12.06
N MET A 418 -7.45 -9.44 11.32
CA MET A 418 -6.25 -8.75 11.83
C MET A 418 -6.44 -7.23 11.82
N CYS A 419 -5.77 -6.52 12.73
CA CYS A 419 -5.73 -5.05 12.66
C CYS A 419 -4.61 -4.61 11.71
N LEU A 420 -4.96 -4.48 10.43
CA LEU A 420 -4.02 -4.05 9.38
C LEU A 420 -3.44 -2.66 9.67
N CYS A 421 -4.21 -1.73 10.25
CA CYS A 421 -3.73 -0.38 10.54
C CYS A 421 -2.51 -0.38 11.46
N ASN A 422 -2.58 -1.14 12.56
CA ASN A 422 -1.51 -1.22 13.55
C ASN A 422 -0.35 -2.09 13.06
N GLY A 423 -0.65 -3.23 12.43
CA GLY A 423 0.38 -4.11 11.89
C GLY A 423 1.21 -3.44 10.78
N LEU A 424 0.58 -2.73 9.85
CA LEU A 424 1.30 -2.04 8.77
C LEU A 424 2.09 -0.82 9.28
N MET A 425 1.61 -0.13 10.32
CA MET A 425 2.40 0.90 11.02
C MET A 425 3.64 0.32 11.68
N ALA A 426 3.53 -0.86 12.30
CA ALA A 426 4.66 -1.56 12.90
C ALA A 426 5.72 -1.98 11.87
N THR A 427 5.31 -2.37 10.66
CA THR A 427 6.22 -2.75 9.56
C THR A 427 7.18 -1.63 9.15
N VAL A 428 6.79 -0.37 9.37
CA VAL A 428 7.61 0.81 9.07
C VAL A 428 8.20 1.48 10.31
N GLY A 429 8.26 0.75 11.43
CA GLY A 429 8.85 1.23 12.68
C GLY A 429 8.00 2.25 13.44
N LEU A 430 6.75 2.42 13.05
CA LEU A 430 5.80 3.34 13.68
C LEU A 430 4.73 2.60 14.50
N GLY A 431 4.97 1.34 14.88
CA GLY A 431 4.08 0.55 15.72
C GLY A 431 3.90 1.15 17.11
N GLN A 432 2.73 0.95 17.73
CA GLN A 432 2.49 1.45 19.08
C GLN A 432 3.33 0.68 20.12
N VAL A 433 3.71 1.35 21.20
CA VAL A 433 4.38 0.76 22.37
C VAL A 433 3.45 0.87 23.57
N ARG A 434 3.24 -0.23 24.29
CA ARG A 434 2.35 -0.31 25.47
C ARG A 434 3.09 -1.04 26.60
N GLY A 435 3.82 -0.29 27.41
CA GLY A 435 4.70 -0.87 28.43
C GLY A 435 5.86 -1.63 27.79
N SER A 436 6.02 -2.92 28.10
CA SER A 436 6.97 -3.81 27.45
C SER A 436 6.52 -4.26 26.06
N ASP A 437 5.23 -4.16 25.75
CA ASP A 437 4.66 -4.72 24.54
C ASP A 437 4.84 -3.78 23.35
N ARG A 438 5.25 -4.34 22.22
CA ARG A 438 5.38 -3.64 20.95
C ARG A 438 4.41 -4.24 19.94
N GLU A 439 3.76 -3.37 19.17
CA GLU A 439 2.89 -3.84 18.10
C GLU A 439 3.68 -4.66 17.07
N LEU A 440 3.16 -5.83 16.70
CA LEU A 440 3.82 -6.73 15.74
C LEU A 440 3.59 -6.26 14.29
N PRO A 441 4.62 -6.29 13.43
CA PRO A 441 4.48 -5.93 12.02
C PRO A 441 3.63 -6.94 11.24
N ILE A 442 2.95 -6.44 10.20
CA ILE A 442 2.30 -7.26 9.16
C ILE A 442 3.04 -7.02 7.85
N ILE A 443 3.63 -8.08 7.29
CA ILE A 443 4.35 -8.00 6.03
C ILE A 443 3.40 -8.41 4.91
N THR A 444 3.31 -7.58 3.88
CA THR A 444 2.51 -7.85 2.68
C THR A 444 3.38 -7.69 1.44
N ALA A 445 3.20 -8.59 0.49
CA ALA A 445 3.91 -8.62 -0.78
C ALA A 445 3.07 -9.30 -1.86
N GLY A 446 3.38 -9.05 -3.12
CA GLY A 446 2.86 -9.84 -4.24
C GLY A 446 3.52 -11.21 -4.33
N GLU A 447 3.01 -12.06 -5.21
CA GLU A 447 3.48 -13.46 -5.35
C GLU A 447 4.83 -13.57 -6.09
N ASP A 448 5.19 -12.57 -6.88
CA ASP A 448 6.40 -12.60 -7.71
C ASP A 448 7.59 -11.94 -6.99
N PHE A 449 8.54 -12.77 -6.55
CA PHE A 449 9.82 -12.38 -5.97
C PHE A 449 11.02 -12.59 -6.93
N SER A 450 10.78 -12.97 -8.18
CA SER A 450 11.85 -13.29 -9.14
C SER A 450 12.82 -12.12 -9.34
N ALA A 451 12.29 -10.90 -9.40
CA ALA A 451 13.07 -9.67 -9.49
C ALA A 451 13.96 -9.43 -8.25
N VAL A 452 13.39 -9.64 -7.05
CA VAL A 452 14.10 -9.49 -5.78
C VAL A 452 15.26 -10.49 -5.72
N MET A 453 14.99 -11.76 -6.03
CA MET A 453 16.03 -12.80 -6.10
C MET A 453 17.13 -12.45 -7.08
N THR A 454 16.77 -11.97 -8.28
CA THR A 454 17.74 -11.66 -9.32
C THR A 454 18.63 -10.50 -8.92
N ILE A 455 18.04 -9.38 -8.47
CA ILE A 455 18.80 -8.18 -8.08
C ILE A 455 19.63 -8.48 -6.84
N ALA A 456 19.06 -9.12 -5.82
CA ALA A 456 19.79 -9.43 -4.59
C ALA A 456 20.91 -10.45 -4.82
N GLY A 457 20.71 -11.41 -5.73
CA GLY A 457 21.76 -12.33 -6.16
C GLY A 457 22.93 -11.63 -6.85
N CYS A 458 22.67 -10.56 -7.61
CA CYS A 458 23.68 -9.80 -8.35
C CYS A 458 24.41 -8.75 -7.48
N LEU A 459 23.69 -8.06 -6.60
CA LEU A 459 24.18 -6.89 -5.86
C LEU A 459 24.42 -7.16 -4.37
N GLY A 460 23.82 -8.21 -3.82
CA GLY A 460 23.81 -8.50 -2.39
C GLY A 460 22.47 -8.18 -1.74
N ARG A 461 22.45 -8.13 -0.40
CA ARG A 461 21.21 -8.04 0.41
C ARG A 461 20.55 -6.67 0.42
N GLU A 462 21.17 -5.68 -0.19
CA GLU A 462 20.72 -4.29 -0.24
C GLU A 462 20.79 -3.83 -1.70
N TYR A 463 19.74 -3.14 -2.14
CA TYR A 463 19.67 -2.54 -3.47
C TYR A 463 18.74 -1.33 -3.45
N SER A 464 18.96 -0.39 -4.36
CA SER A 464 18.26 0.89 -4.45
C SER A 464 17.09 0.86 -5.44
N ALA A 465 16.27 1.91 -5.44
CA ALA A 465 15.26 2.11 -6.49
C ALA A 465 15.91 2.24 -7.89
N LYS A 466 17.14 2.75 -7.96
CA LYS A 466 17.91 2.84 -9.20
C LYS A 466 18.23 1.46 -9.76
N ASP A 467 18.65 0.53 -8.91
CA ASP A 467 18.99 -0.83 -9.33
C ASP A 467 17.77 -1.58 -9.89
N VAL A 468 16.59 -1.34 -9.32
CA VAL A 468 15.33 -1.89 -9.86
C VAL A 468 15.04 -1.32 -11.24
N ILE A 469 15.18 0.00 -11.43
CA ILE A 469 14.94 0.64 -12.74
C ILE A 469 15.96 0.16 -13.78
N ASP A 470 17.23 0.06 -13.41
CA ASP A 470 18.28 -0.45 -14.28
C ASP A 470 18.05 -1.91 -14.62
N TYR A 471 17.64 -2.75 -13.66
CA TYR A 471 17.21 -4.12 -13.92
C TYR A 471 16.09 -4.17 -14.95
N MET A 472 15.01 -3.42 -14.76
CA MET A 472 13.85 -3.39 -15.66
C MET A 472 14.20 -2.96 -17.09
N PHE A 473 15.21 -2.10 -17.27
CA PHE A 473 15.70 -1.68 -18.58
C PHE A 473 16.90 -2.49 -19.09
N SER A 474 17.25 -3.61 -18.44
CA SER A 474 18.40 -4.46 -18.79
C SER A 474 19.75 -3.71 -18.78
N ARG A 475 19.91 -2.79 -17.82
CA ARG A 475 21.12 -1.95 -17.61
C ARG A 475 21.87 -2.30 -16.32
N LEU A 476 21.37 -3.27 -15.55
CA LEU A 476 21.98 -3.67 -14.28
C LEU A 476 23.37 -4.28 -14.53
N VAL A 477 24.39 -3.73 -13.85
CA VAL A 477 25.76 -4.24 -13.89
C VAL A 477 26.01 -5.08 -12.63
N PRO A 478 26.33 -6.38 -12.76
CA PRO A 478 26.61 -7.23 -11.59
C PRO A 478 27.87 -6.76 -10.86
N VAL A 479 27.82 -6.71 -9.53
CA VAL A 479 28.99 -6.38 -8.68
C VAL A 479 29.76 -7.65 -8.29
N ARG A 480 29.14 -8.83 -8.39
CA ARG A 480 29.79 -10.13 -8.24
C ARG A 480 29.84 -10.84 -9.60
N PRO A 481 30.95 -11.50 -9.98
CA PRO A 481 30.92 -12.39 -11.14
C PRO A 481 29.83 -13.45 -10.90
N PRO A 482 29.04 -13.83 -11.92
CA PRO A 482 28.08 -14.90 -11.77
C PRO A 482 28.83 -16.12 -11.23
N ILE A 483 28.32 -16.72 -10.16
CA ILE A 483 28.79 -18.02 -9.71
C ILE A 483 28.54 -18.96 -10.89
N SER A 484 29.59 -19.28 -11.64
CA SER A 484 29.54 -20.35 -12.62
C SER A 484 29.12 -21.59 -11.84
N ARG A 485 27.94 -22.14 -12.12
CA ARG A 485 27.70 -23.54 -11.79
C ARG A 485 28.79 -24.31 -12.54
N GLN A 486 29.81 -24.77 -11.82
CA GLN A 486 30.78 -25.69 -12.40
C GLN A 486 30.00 -26.92 -12.86
N SER A 487 29.89 -27.05 -14.18
CA SER A 487 29.53 -28.28 -14.84
C SER A 487 30.71 -29.23 -14.68
N GLU A 488 30.76 -29.97 -13.56
CA GLU A 488 31.70 -31.08 -13.41
C GLU A 488 31.21 -32.01 -12.29
N THR A 489 30.23 -32.85 -12.64
CA THR A 489 30.21 -34.26 -12.25
C THR A 489 29.54 -35.02 -13.38
N GLN A 490 30.39 -35.46 -14.31
CA GLN A 490 30.07 -36.53 -15.23
C GLN A 490 29.86 -37.79 -14.36
N PHE A 491 28.59 -38.12 -14.08
CA PHE A 491 28.24 -39.42 -13.55
C PHE A 491 28.45 -40.44 -14.67
N ASP A 492 29.63 -41.05 -14.71
CA ASP A 492 29.82 -42.30 -15.45
C ASP A 492 29.05 -43.40 -14.71
N PHE A 493 27.90 -43.74 -15.27
CA PHE A 493 27.12 -44.89 -14.87
C PHE A 493 27.85 -46.14 -15.40
N ASN A 494 28.55 -46.87 -14.53
CA ASN A 494 29.14 -48.17 -14.87
C ASN A 494 28.20 -49.30 -14.41
N PRO A 495 27.50 -50.02 -15.30
CA PRO A 495 26.54 -51.04 -14.92
C PRO A 495 27.23 -52.40 -14.78
N SER A 496 28.08 -52.56 -13.77
CA SER A 496 28.53 -53.89 -13.35
C SER A 496 29.14 -53.86 -11.95
N GLU A 497 28.30 -53.90 -10.91
CA GLU A 497 28.66 -54.41 -9.58
C GLU A 497 27.37 -54.51 -8.75
N ALA A 498 26.49 -55.41 -9.19
CA ALA A 498 25.68 -56.15 -8.23
C ALA A 498 26.65 -57.10 -7.50
N PHE A 499 26.69 -57.09 -6.17
CA PHE A 499 26.63 -58.31 -5.33
C PHE A 499 26.73 -57.98 -3.82
N ALA A 500 25.84 -58.64 -3.08
CA ALA A 500 25.99 -59.13 -1.71
C ALA A 500 25.97 -58.13 -0.54
N CYS A 501 24.77 -57.93 0.01
CA CYS A 501 24.57 -57.60 1.42
C CYS A 501 24.49 -58.93 2.21
N ASP A 502 25.52 -59.26 2.99
CA ASP A 502 25.45 -60.25 4.07
C ASP A 502 25.65 -59.51 5.41
N ALA A 503 24.61 -59.55 6.25
CA ALA A 503 24.66 -59.06 7.63
C ALA A 503 24.53 -60.26 8.59
N PRO A 504 25.39 -60.41 9.60
CA PRO A 504 25.30 -61.52 10.54
C PRO A 504 24.28 -61.26 11.65
N LEU A 505 23.51 -62.32 11.92
CA LEU A 505 22.63 -62.53 13.07
C LEU A 505 23.36 -62.43 14.42
N LEU A 506 22.71 -61.82 15.41
CA LEU A 506 22.90 -62.15 16.83
C LEU A 506 21.55 -62.10 17.56
N ARG A 507 21.14 -63.29 18.01
CA ARG A 507 20.00 -63.60 18.89
C ARG A 507 20.42 -63.51 20.36
N ALA A 508 19.46 -63.23 21.25
CA ALA A 508 19.17 -63.97 22.50
C ALA A 508 17.82 -63.46 23.07
N GLN A 509 16.77 -64.30 23.15
CA GLN A 509 16.32 -65.10 24.32
C GLN A 509 15.85 -64.22 25.51
N VAL A 510 14.65 -64.36 26.08
CA VAL A 510 13.81 -65.53 26.38
C VAL A 510 12.34 -65.28 26.01
#